data_AF-A0AAV1FN80-F1
#
_entry.id   AF-A0AAV1FN80-F1
#
_cell.length_a   1.000
_cell.length_b   1.000
_cell.length_c   1.000
_cell.angle_alpha   90.00
_cell.angle_beta   90.00
_cell.angle_gamma   90.00
#
_symmetry.space_group_name_H-M   'P 1'
#
loop_
_entity.id
_entity.type
_entity.pdbx_description
1 polymer ?
#
loop_
_entity_poly.entity_id
_entity_poly.type
_entity_poly.pdbx_seq_one_letter_code
_entity_poly.pdbx_strand_id
1 'polypeptide(L)'
;MDKFKRIQNIVNQQDNFRLVSLLTAGGQQLFTFMVFECPCNKELNFMYGMVSMLVPALTLLLLGYILSKKTWKLMTGMCRRRERPCGWRRVAAAGAVLFQISTCAMAAPFTWVAVALLNGNYVVCAVTGTNSSSFHRHLCGETQYTEQCTKELFMFPCGEASGVPKVYRDQVMLTLKAHSQLPPAQVLESLR
;
A
#
# COMPACT_ATOMS: atom_id res chain seq x y z
N MET A 1 -11.49 -45.87 -8.73
CA MET A 1 -11.57 -44.56 -8.02
C MET A 1 -10.41 -43.62 -8.36
N ASP A 2 -9.32 -44.10 -8.96
CA ASP A 2 -8.05 -43.37 -9.12
C ASP A 2 -8.06 -42.32 -10.23
N LYS A 3 -8.94 -42.48 -11.23
CA LYS A 3 -9.14 -41.48 -12.30
C LYS A 3 -9.72 -40.18 -11.73
N PHE A 4 -10.59 -40.26 -10.72
CA PHE A 4 -11.21 -39.10 -10.09
C PHE A 4 -10.21 -38.29 -9.25
N LYS A 5 -9.29 -38.97 -8.54
CA LYS A 5 -8.17 -38.34 -7.85
C LYS A 5 -7.23 -37.61 -8.81
N ARG A 6 -6.94 -38.22 -9.96
CA ARG A 6 -6.11 -37.57 -11.01
C ARG A 6 -6.77 -36.32 -11.57
N ILE A 7 -8.07 -36.38 -11.86
CA ILE A 7 -8.82 -35.22 -12.35
C ILE A 7 -8.86 -34.11 -11.29
N GLN A 8 -9.11 -34.44 -10.02
CA GLN A 8 -9.04 -33.46 -8.92
C GLN A 8 -7.66 -32.81 -8.81
N ASN A 9 -6.57 -33.57 -8.96
CA ASN A 9 -5.22 -33.03 -8.83
C ASN A 9 -4.88 -32.07 -9.98
N ILE A 10 -5.33 -32.38 -11.20
CA ILE A 10 -5.16 -31.53 -12.39
C ILE A 10 -5.99 -30.24 -12.26
N VAL A 11 -7.24 -30.35 -11.77
CA VAL A 11 -8.10 -29.17 -11.53
C VAL A 11 -7.50 -28.26 -10.45
N ASN A 12 -6.97 -28.83 -9.36
CA ASN A 12 -6.33 -28.07 -8.28
C ASN A 12 -5.03 -27.40 -8.76
N GLN A 13 -4.29 -28.04 -9.68
CA GLN A 13 -3.09 -27.47 -10.29
C GLN A 13 -3.42 -26.37 -11.31
N GLN A 14 -4.51 -26.49 -12.05
CA GLN A 14 -5.02 -25.43 -12.95
C GLN A 14 -5.52 -24.21 -12.18
N ASP A 15 -6.15 -24.37 -11.01
CA ASP A 15 -6.58 -23.24 -10.18
C ASP A 15 -5.38 -22.41 -9.69
N ASN A 16 -4.27 -23.06 -9.29
CA ASN A 16 -3.05 -22.36 -8.92
C ASN A 16 -2.42 -21.62 -10.10
N PHE A 17 -2.37 -22.24 -11.28
CA PHE A 17 -1.81 -21.61 -12.48
C PHE A 17 -2.68 -20.45 -13.00
N ARG A 18 -4.02 -20.59 -12.92
CA ARG A 18 -4.97 -19.49 -13.20
C ARG A 18 -4.75 -18.35 -12.22
N LEU A 19 -4.65 -18.63 -10.93
CA LEU A 19 -4.48 -17.60 -9.91
C LEU A 19 -3.15 -16.85 -10.08
N VAL A 20 -2.06 -17.56 -10.39
CA VAL A 20 -0.76 -16.96 -10.71
C VAL A 20 -0.85 -16.13 -12.00
N SER A 21 -1.47 -16.64 -13.06
CA SER A 21 -1.63 -15.88 -14.32
C SER A 21 -2.50 -14.63 -14.15
N LEU A 22 -3.53 -14.69 -13.30
CA LEU A 22 -4.42 -13.56 -12.99
C LEU A 22 -3.72 -12.53 -12.09
N LEU A 23 -2.88 -12.99 -11.15
CA LEU A 23 -1.97 -12.12 -10.38
C LEU A 23 -0.94 -11.43 -11.28
N THR A 24 -0.41 -12.14 -12.27
CA THR A 24 0.63 -11.61 -13.17
C THR A 24 0.04 -10.60 -14.18
N ALA A 25 -1.11 -10.94 -14.78
CA ALA A 25 -1.84 -10.05 -15.68
C ALA A 25 -2.42 -8.82 -14.93
N GLY A 26 -2.91 -9.02 -13.70
CA GLY A 26 -3.29 -7.93 -12.81
C GLY A 26 -2.10 -7.05 -12.42
N GLY A 27 -0.94 -7.66 -12.17
CA GLY A 27 0.32 -6.96 -11.89
C GLY A 27 0.73 -6.03 -13.04
N GLN A 28 0.75 -6.50 -14.28
CA GLN A 28 1.08 -5.66 -15.46
C GLN A 28 0.13 -4.47 -15.64
N GLN A 29 -1.17 -4.65 -15.36
CA GLN A 29 -2.17 -3.56 -15.43
C GLN A 29 -1.99 -2.54 -14.30
N LEU A 30 -1.66 -3.00 -13.08
CA LEU A 30 -1.37 -2.15 -11.93
C LEU A 30 -0.12 -1.27 -12.15
N PHE A 31 0.90 -1.78 -12.86
CA PHE A 31 2.07 -0.97 -13.24
C PHE A 31 1.74 0.10 -14.29
N THR A 32 0.77 -0.16 -15.16
CA THR A 32 0.41 0.76 -16.27
C THR A 32 -0.56 1.86 -15.82
N PHE A 33 -1.33 1.64 -14.74
CA PHE A 33 -2.25 2.64 -14.17
C PHE A 33 -1.53 3.78 -13.41
N MET A 34 -0.22 3.67 -13.21
CA MET A 34 0.56 4.53 -12.32
C MET A 34 1.35 5.60 -13.08
N VAL A 35 0.71 6.29 -14.04
CA VAL A 35 1.13 7.66 -14.38
C VAL A 35 0.66 8.57 -13.24
N PHE A 36 1.20 8.32 -12.04
CA PHE A 36 0.91 9.13 -10.88
C PHE A 36 1.70 10.43 -11.01
N GLU A 37 0.97 11.51 -11.23
CA GLU A 37 1.51 12.86 -11.23
C GLU A 37 1.01 13.59 -9.98
N CYS A 38 1.94 14.20 -9.24
CA CYS A 38 1.61 14.96 -8.04
C CYS A 38 1.01 16.31 -8.45
N PRO A 39 -0.10 16.78 -7.85
CA PRO A 39 -0.77 18.02 -8.24
C PRO A 39 -0.01 19.29 -7.82
N CYS A 40 1.11 19.15 -7.10
CA CYS A 40 1.96 20.23 -6.59
C CYS A 40 1.18 21.39 -5.95
N ASN A 41 0.22 21.02 -5.10
CA ASN A 41 -0.54 21.95 -4.28
C ASN A 41 -0.32 21.58 -2.82
N LYS A 42 0.07 22.57 -2.01
CA LYS A 42 0.43 22.42 -0.61
C LYS A 42 -0.57 21.60 0.22
N GLU A 43 -1.87 21.81 0.00
CA GLU A 43 -2.92 21.13 0.79
C GLU A 43 -3.30 19.76 0.21
N LEU A 44 -3.23 19.61 -1.11
CA LEU A 44 -3.69 18.41 -1.80
C LEU A 44 -2.62 17.32 -1.89
N ASN A 45 -1.34 17.68 -1.91
CA ASN A 45 -0.22 16.75 -2.05
C ASN A 45 -0.27 15.61 -1.02
N PHE A 46 -0.52 15.94 0.25
CA PHE A 46 -0.62 14.96 1.33
C PHE A 46 -1.78 14.00 1.10
N MET A 47 -3.00 14.53 0.92
CA MET A 47 -4.19 13.70 0.71
C MET A 47 -4.07 12.85 -0.56
N TYR A 48 -3.63 13.45 -1.67
CA TYR A 48 -3.55 12.77 -2.96
C TYR A 48 -2.54 11.62 -2.94
N GLY A 49 -1.35 11.83 -2.38
CA GLY A 49 -0.34 10.77 -2.21
C GLY A 49 -0.83 9.64 -1.32
N MET A 50 -1.43 9.97 -0.16
CA MET A 50 -1.94 8.98 0.79
C MET A 50 -3.13 8.18 0.23
N VAL A 51 -4.10 8.84 -0.41
CA VAL A 51 -5.27 8.20 -1.00
C VAL A 51 -4.85 7.26 -2.14
N SER A 52 -3.93 7.70 -3.00
CA SER A 52 -3.44 6.89 -4.12
C SER A 52 -2.70 5.63 -3.68
N MET A 53 -2.08 5.66 -2.49
CA MET A 53 -1.45 4.49 -1.89
C MET A 53 -2.47 3.56 -1.19
N LEU A 54 -3.43 4.15 -0.45
CA LEU A 54 -4.37 3.40 0.40
C LEU A 54 -5.57 2.82 -0.36
N VAL A 55 -6.13 3.56 -1.33
CA VAL A 55 -7.33 3.12 -2.06
C VAL A 55 -7.10 1.79 -2.77
N PRO A 56 -6.03 1.59 -3.54
CA PRO A 56 -5.81 0.31 -4.20
C PRO A 56 -5.56 -0.82 -3.19
N ALA A 57 -4.85 -0.56 -2.09
CA ALA A 57 -4.67 -1.53 -1.00
C ALA A 57 -6.02 -1.99 -0.41
N LEU A 58 -6.93 -1.04 -0.14
CA LEU A 58 -8.27 -1.32 0.36
C LEU A 58 -9.11 -2.10 -0.67
N THR A 59 -9.05 -1.74 -1.95
CA THR A 59 -9.77 -2.49 -2.99
C THR A 59 -9.29 -3.93 -3.11
N LEU A 60 -7.97 -4.17 -3.06
CA LEU A 60 -7.38 -5.51 -3.09
C LEU A 60 -7.76 -6.32 -1.86
N LEU A 61 -7.82 -5.67 -0.69
CA LEU A 61 -8.25 -6.32 0.55
C LEU A 61 -9.74 -6.75 0.45
N LEU A 62 -10.61 -5.85 -0.01
CA LEU A 62 -12.04 -6.15 -0.19
C LEU A 62 -12.25 -7.27 -1.23
N LEU A 63 -11.53 -7.22 -2.35
CA LEU A 63 -11.56 -8.28 -3.36
C LEU A 63 -11.09 -9.62 -2.77
N GLY A 64 -10.03 -9.63 -1.96
CA GLY A 64 -9.56 -10.82 -1.25
C GLY A 64 -10.62 -11.43 -0.32
N TYR A 65 -11.39 -10.59 0.39
CA TYR A 65 -12.49 -11.05 1.22
C TYR A 65 -13.68 -11.60 0.41
N ILE A 66 -14.07 -10.93 -0.68
CA ILE A 66 -15.19 -11.34 -1.55
C ILE A 66 -14.90 -12.67 -2.25
N LEU A 67 -13.67 -12.87 -2.73
CA LEU A 67 -13.28 -14.09 -3.46
C LEU A 67 -13.08 -15.30 -2.52
N SER A 68 -12.94 -15.09 -1.22
CA SER A 68 -12.75 -16.16 -0.25
C SER A 68 -14.07 -16.91 0.04
N LYS A 69 -14.21 -18.10 -0.56
CA LYS A 69 -15.32 -19.03 -0.30
C LYS A 69 -15.49 -19.36 1.20
N LYS A 70 -14.40 -19.33 1.97
CA LYS A 70 -14.43 -19.57 3.43
C LYS A 70 -15.10 -18.40 4.17
N THR A 71 -14.89 -17.15 3.74
CA THR A 71 -15.56 -15.96 4.29
C THR A 71 -17.07 -16.05 4.07
N TRP A 72 -17.48 -16.42 2.86
CA TRP A 72 -18.90 -16.57 2.52
C TRP A 72 -19.58 -17.70 3.31
N LYS A 73 -18.90 -18.84 3.52
CA LYS A 73 -19.42 -19.94 4.35
C LYS A 73 -19.58 -19.54 5.82
N LEU A 74 -18.65 -18.75 6.37
CA LEU A 74 -18.75 -18.20 7.72
C LEU A 74 -19.91 -17.22 7.86
N MET A 75 -20.04 -16.29 6.91
CA MET A 75 -21.07 -15.27 6.91
C MET A 75 -22.47 -15.87 6.76
N THR A 76 -22.68 -16.76 5.78
CA THR A 76 -23.94 -17.49 5.59
C THR A 76 -24.24 -18.47 6.72
N GLY A 77 -23.22 -19.11 7.29
CA GLY A 77 -23.35 -20.02 8.44
C GLY A 77 -23.76 -19.33 9.74
N MET A 78 -23.35 -18.08 9.96
CA MET A 78 -23.83 -17.25 11.07
C MET A 78 -25.25 -16.76 10.86
N CYS A 79 -25.61 -16.31 9.65
CA CYS A 79 -26.95 -15.80 9.36
C CYS A 79 -28.05 -16.87 9.42
N ARG A 80 -27.75 -18.13 9.10
CA ARG A 80 -28.74 -19.23 9.07
C ARG A 80 -29.03 -19.89 10.42
N ARG A 81 -28.28 -19.53 11.48
CA ARG A 81 -28.35 -20.21 12.78
C ARG A 81 -28.57 -19.20 13.92
N ARG A 82 -29.60 -18.35 13.76
CA ARG A 82 -29.96 -17.29 14.71
C ARG A 82 -30.52 -17.78 16.05
N GLU A 83 -30.70 -19.08 16.23
CA GLU A 83 -31.44 -19.66 17.37
C GLU A 83 -30.57 -20.24 18.50
N ARG A 84 -29.23 -20.21 18.42
CA ARG A 84 -28.38 -20.73 19.53
C ARG A 84 -27.31 -19.74 19.96
N PRO A 85 -27.15 -19.46 21.26
CA PRO A 85 -26.12 -18.56 21.76
C PRO A 85 -24.75 -19.04 21.26
N CYS A 86 -23.98 -18.10 20.70
CA CYS A 86 -22.63 -18.33 20.22
C CYS A 86 -21.71 -18.66 21.41
N GLY A 87 -21.57 -19.95 21.73
CA GLY A 87 -20.61 -20.39 22.73
C GLY A 87 -19.19 -19.97 22.35
N TRP A 88 -18.38 -19.59 23.34
CA TRP A 88 -17.01 -19.07 23.18
C TRP A 88 -16.14 -19.90 22.22
N ARG A 89 -16.23 -21.24 22.27
CA ARG A 89 -15.51 -22.15 21.35
C ARG A 89 -15.84 -21.94 19.87
N ARG A 90 -17.10 -21.57 19.55
CA ARG A 90 -17.55 -21.30 18.17
C ARG A 90 -17.04 -19.94 17.67
N VAL A 91 -17.03 -18.94 18.54
CA VAL A 91 -16.45 -17.61 18.24
C VAL A 91 -14.94 -17.75 18.02
N ALA A 92 -14.25 -18.51 18.86
CA ALA A 92 -12.81 -18.79 18.71
C ALA A 92 -12.49 -19.52 17.39
N ALA A 93 -13.28 -20.54 17.02
CA ALA A 93 -13.12 -21.23 15.74
C ALA A 93 -13.41 -20.32 14.53
N ALA A 94 -14.44 -19.48 14.59
CA ALA A 94 -14.73 -18.50 13.55
C ALA A 94 -13.61 -17.45 13.43
N GLY A 95 -13.10 -16.95 14.56
CA GLY A 95 -11.96 -16.04 14.62
C GLY A 95 -10.68 -16.66 14.04
N ALA A 96 -10.39 -17.92 14.34
CA ALA A 96 -9.24 -18.63 13.77
C ALA A 96 -9.34 -18.78 12.25
N VAL A 97 -10.52 -19.08 11.71
CA VAL A 97 -10.74 -19.18 10.26
C VAL A 97 -10.67 -17.80 9.59
N LEU A 98 -11.22 -16.75 10.22
CA LEU A 98 -11.08 -15.37 9.75
C LEU A 98 -9.61 -14.94 9.75
N PHE A 99 -8.85 -15.25 10.79
CA PHE A 99 -7.42 -14.96 10.86
C PHE A 99 -6.64 -15.64 9.74
N GLN A 100 -6.92 -16.92 9.47
CA GLN A 100 -6.33 -17.68 8.36
C GLN A 100 -6.68 -17.12 6.97
N ILE A 101 -7.87 -16.54 6.82
CA ILE A 101 -8.26 -15.86 5.56
C ILE A 101 -7.57 -14.50 5.47
N SER A 102 -7.56 -13.75 6.56
CA SER A 102 -6.94 -12.42 6.64
C SER A 102 -5.44 -12.49 6.33
N THR A 103 -4.71 -13.52 6.80
CA THR A 103 -3.28 -13.68 6.48
C THR A 103 -3.04 -13.89 4.98
N CYS A 104 -3.91 -14.60 4.27
CA CYS A 104 -3.80 -14.74 2.81
C CYS A 104 -4.28 -13.49 2.08
N ALA A 105 -5.37 -12.86 2.54
CA ALA A 105 -5.94 -11.67 1.91
C ALA A 105 -5.03 -10.44 2.06
N MET A 106 -4.27 -10.35 3.15
CA MET A 106 -3.31 -9.27 3.41
C MET A 106 -2.07 -9.32 2.50
N ALA A 107 -1.75 -10.46 1.89
CA ALA A 107 -0.60 -10.57 1.00
C ALA A 107 -0.66 -9.60 -0.18
N ALA A 108 -1.83 -9.41 -0.80
CA ALA A 108 -2.01 -8.50 -1.94
C ALA A 108 -1.90 -7.01 -1.52
N PRO A 109 -2.55 -6.53 -0.45
CA PRO A 109 -2.32 -5.19 0.09
C PRO A 109 -0.86 -4.93 0.52
N PHE A 110 -0.20 -5.89 1.17
CA PHE A 110 1.20 -5.72 1.57
C PHE A 110 2.14 -5.63 0.37
N THR A 111 1.95 -6.48 -0.64
CA THR A 111 2.74 -6.42 -1.87
C THR A 111 2.50 -5.10 -2.61
N TRP A 112 1.26 -4.62 -2.69
CA TRP A 112 0.96 -3.29 -3.24
C TRP A 112 1.68 -2.17 -2.50
N VAL A 113 1.57 -2.13 -1.18
CA VAL A 113 2.23 -1.12 -0.34
C VAL A 113 3.75 -1.16 -0.53
N ALA A 114 4.35 -2.35 -0.56
CA ALA A 114 5.78 -2.50 -0.82
C ALA A 114 6.19 -1.95 -2.19
N VAL A 115 5.42 -2.24 -3.24
CA VAL A 115 5.68 -1.69 -4.59
C VAL A 115 5.53 -0.17 -4.61
N ALA A 116 4.52 0.38 -3.93
CA ALA A 116 4.30 1.83 -3.84
C ALA A 116 5.45 2.53 -3.08
N LEU A 117 5.96 1.92 -2.00
CA LEU A 117 7.13 2.40 -1.26
C LEU A 117 8.41 2.35 -2.11
N LEU A 118 8.63 1.26 -2.85
CA LEU A 118 9.80 1.12 -3.74
C LEU A 118 9.81 2.15 -4.87
N ASN A 119 8.64 2.45 -5.45
CA ASN A 119 8.50 3.53 -6.42
C ASN A 119 8.78 4.91 -5.78
N GLY A 120 8.31 5.11 -4.54
CA GLY A 120 8.60 6.29 -3.72
C GLY A 120 7.84 7.56 -4.13
N ASN A 121 7.32 7.67 -5.36
CA ASN A 121 6.63 8.86 -5.84
C ASN A 121 5.38 9.22 -5.01
N TYR A 122 4.58 8.24 -4.55
CA TYR A 122 3.42 8.46 -3.68
C TYR A 122 3.82 9.06 -2.33
N VAL A 123 4.87 8.48 -1.73
CA VAL A 123 5.39 8.91 -0.42
C VAL A 123 5.98 10.29 -0.53
N VAL A 124 6.78 10.55 -1.56
CA VAL A 124 7.38 11.86 -1.82
C VAL A 124 6.29 12.93 -1.99
N CYS A 125 5.25 12.67 -2.79
CA CYS A 125 4.12 13.59 -2.93
C CYS A 125 3.39 13.79 -1.59
N ALA A 126 3.14 12.73 -0.83
CA ALA A 126 2.48 12.83 0.46
C ALA A 126 3.30 13.68 1.46
N VAL A 127 4.57 13.36 1.59
CA VAL A 127 5.50 13.91 2.59
C VAL A 127 5.78 15.40 2.34
N THR A 128 5.98 15.79 1.08
CA THR A 128 6.20 17.20 0.70
C THR A 128 4.98 18.09 0.93
N GLY A 129 3.78 17.51 1.03
CA GLY A 129 2.53 18.18 1.39
C GLY A 129 2.20 18.19 2.88
N THR A 130 3.06 17.64 3.75
CA THR A 130 2.78 17.62 5.20
C THR A 130 2.87 19.02 5.81
N ASN A 131 2.10 19.28 6.86
CA ASN A 131 2.14 20.58 7.56
C ASN A 131 3.17 20.60 8.71
N SER A 132 4.19 19.73 8.64
CA SER A 132 5.20 19.58 9.69
C SER A 132 6.43 20.42 9.38
N SER A 133 6.50 21.62 9.97
CA SER A 133 7.63 22.55 9.77
C SER A 133 8.97 21.98 10.26
N SER A 134 8.97 21.26 11.38
CA SER A 134 10.17 20.61 11.94
C SER A 134 10.75 19.57 10.98
N PHE A 135 9.87 18.75 10.39
CA PHE A 135 10.28 17.70 9.46
C PHE A 135 10.78 18.29 8.12
N HIS A 136 10.12 19.32 7.60
CA HIS A 136 10.60 20.05 6.41
C HIS A 136 11.96 20.69 6.65
N ARG A 137 12.21 21.26 7.83
CA ARG A 137 13.50 21.87 8.18
C ARG A 137 14.60 20.83 8.32
N HIS A 138 14.30 19.66 8.88
CA HIS A 138 15.24 18.54 8.93
C HIS A 138 15.62 18.04 7.51
N LEU A 139 14.65 17.91 6.62
CA LEU A 139 14.89 17.50 5.22
C LEU A 139 15.70 18.50 4.41
N CYS A 140 15.43 19.79 4.56
CA CYS A 140 16.19 20.84 3.90
C CYS A 140 17.58 21.06 4.58
N GLY A 141 17.78 20.57 5.80
CA GLY A 141 19.00 20.81 6.56
C GLY A 141 19.23 22.30 6.86
N GLU A 142 20.43 22.64 7.31
CA GLU A 142 20.80 24.01 7.69
C GLU A 142 21.71 24.64 6.63
N THR A 143 21.09 25.32 5.66
CA THR A 143 21.78 25.98 4.54
C THR A 143 21.18 27.37 4.22
N GLN A 144 21.83 28.12 3.32
CA GLN A 144 21.32 29.40 2.81
C GLN A 144 19.97 29.29 2.06
N TYR A 145 19.57 28.09 1.63
CA TYR A 145 18.32 27.86 0.88
C TYR A 145 17.20 27.29 1.75
N THR A 146 17.40 27.10 3.05
CA THR A 146 16.45 26.40 3.95
C THR A 146 15.06 27.02 3.95
N GLU A 147 14.97 28.36 3.99
CA GLU A 147 13.70 29.08 4.01
C GLU A 147 12.95 28.94 2.67
N GLN A 148 13.64 29.05 1.54
CA GLN A 148 13.06 28.80 0.22
C GLN A 148 12.67 27.32 0.06
N CYS A 149 13.53 26.40 0.49
CA CYS A 149 13.31 24.95 0.41
C CYS A 149 12.05 24.54 1.16
N THR A 150 11.87 24.99 2.41
CA THR A 150 10.69 24.65 3.21
C THR A 150 9.40 25.26 2.66
N LYS A 151 9.48 26.44 2.03
CA LYS A 151 8.33 27.09 1.38
C LYS A 151 7.96 26.43 0.06
N GLU A 152 8.92 26.07 -0.78
CA GLU A 152 8.71 25.53 -2.13
C GLU A 152 8.73 23.99 -2.18
N LEU A 153 8.87 23.31 -1.04
CA LEU A 153 9.05 21.85 -0.96
C LEU A 153 7.94 21.07 -1.69
N PHE A 154 6.71 21.55 -1.62
CA PHE A 154 5.54 20.94 -2.27
C PHE A 154 5.58 20.99 -3.81
N MET A 155 6.44 21.83 -4.40
CA MET A 155 6.64 21.96 -5.85
C MET A 155 7.79 21.09 -6.38
N PHE A 156 8.63 20.53 -5.49
CA PHE A 156 9.78 19.72 -5.89
C PHE A 156 9.39 18.49 -6.73
N PRO A 157 8.29 17.76 -6.45
CA PRO A 157 7.85 16.64 -7.28
C PRO A 157 7.56 17.01 -8.74
N CYS A 158 7.19 18.27 -9.02
CA CYS A 158 6.88 18.76 -10.37
C CYS A 158 8.07 19.46 -11.05
N GLY A 159 9.18 19.70 -10.34
CA GLY A 159 10.35 20.37 -10.89
C GLY A 159 10.23 21.89 -11.05
N GLU A 160 9.17 22.51 -10.52
CA GLU A 160 8.82 23.92 -10.77
C GLU A 160 9.39 24.92 -9.75
N ALA A 161 10.02 24.46 -8.66
CA ALA A 161 10.60 25.34 -7.64
C ALA A 161 11.72 26.25 -8.18
N SER A 162 11.48 27.56 -8.21
CA SER A 162 12.36 28.55 -8.87
C SER A 162 13.40 29.16 -7.93
N GLY A 163 13.16 29.15 -6.62
CA GLY A 163 14.02 29.77 -5.62
C GLY A 163 15.20 28.90 -5.16
N VAL A 164 15.30 27.66 -5.64
CA VAL A 164 16.28 26.67 -5.18
C VAL A 164 17.01 26.01 -6.36
N PRO A 165 18.35 25.92 -6.34
CA PRO A 165 19.12 25.28 -7.40
C PRO A 165 18.66 23.84 -7.66
N LYS A 166 18.56 23.44 -8.93
CA LYS A 166 18.12 22.08 -9.33
C LYS A 166 18.93 20.97 -8.64
N VAL A 167 20.24 21.13 -8.55
CA VAL A 167 21.14 20.15 -7.89
C VAL A 167 20.71 19.90 -6.44
N TYR A 168 20.38 20.95 -5.70
CA TYR A 168 19.97 20.83 -4.30
C TYR A 168 18.55 20.25 -4.18
N ARG A 169 17.63 20.61 -5.08
CA ARG A 169 16.29 19.99 -5.15
C ARG A 169 16.37 18.49 -5.39
N ASP A 170 17.21 18.09 -6.35
CA ASP A 170 17.41 16.68 -6.69
C ASP A 170 18.03 15.91 -5.52
N GLN A 171 18.94 16.52 -4.75
CA GLN A 171 19.48 15.93 -3.51
C GLN A 171 18.40 15.69 -2.45
N VAL A 172 17.57 16.70 -2.14
CA VAL A 172 16.48 16.56 -1.17
C VAL A 172 15.49 15.46 -1.62
N MET A 173 15.17 15.42 -2.91
CA MET A 173 14.28 14.42 -3.49
C MET A 173 14.88 13.01 -3.46
N LEU A 174 16.19 12.86 -3.68
CA LEU A 174 16.90 11.59 -3.53
C LEU A 174 16.89 11.11 -2.09
N THR A 175 17.14 11.99 -1.12
CA THR A 175 17.06 11.67 0.32
C THR A 175 15.65 11.21 0.70
N LEU A 176 14.62 11.92 0.27
CA LEU A 176 13.22 11.54 0.47
C LEU A 176 12.88 10.17 -0.11
N LYS A 177 13.31 9.88 -1.35
CA LYS A 177 13.13 8.57 -1.98
C LYS A 177 13.88 7.48 -1.21
N ALA A 178 15.10 7.75 -0.75
CA ALA A 178 15.84 6.81 0.07
C ALA A 178 15.08 6.48 1.36
N HIS A 179 14.55 7.48 2.08
CA HIS A 179 13.75 7.24 3.29
C HIS A 179 12.50 6.40 3.02
N SER A 180 11.86 6.55 1.87
CA SER A 180 10.69 5.73 1.50
C SER A 180 11.02 4.25 1.24
N GLN A 181 12.28 3.94 0.93
CA GLN A 181 12.77 2.58 0.66
C GLN A 181 13.33 1.91 1.93
N LEU A 182 13.57 2.66 3.00
CA LEU A 182 14.04 2.10 4.27
C LEU A 182 12.88 1.41 5.02
N PRO A 183 13.16 0.29 5.70
CA PRO A 183 12.19 -0.33 6.60
C PRO A 183 11.79 0.65 7.73
N PRO A 184 10.53 0.61 8.22
CA PRO A 184 10.00 1.57 9.20
C PRO A 184 10.85 1.73 10.48
N ALA A 185 11.57 0.69 10.87
CA ALA A 185 12.47 0.70 12.02
C ALA A 185 13.67 1.66 11.86
N GLN A 186 14.20 1.80 10.64
CA GLN A 186 15.36 2.67 10.35
C GLN A 186 14.97 4.15 10.18
N VAL A 187 13.72 4.42 9.78
CA VAL A 187 13.20 5.79 9.67
C VAL A 187 13.11 6.45 11.06
N LEU A 188 12.72 5.69 12.08
CA LEU A 188 12.66 6.15 13.48
C LEU A 188 14.06 6.44 14.06
N GLU A 189 15.09 5.72 13.64
CA GLU A 189 16.48 5.98 14.05
C GLU A 189 17.08 7.19 13.33
N SER A 190 16.66 7.48 12.10
CA SER A 190 17.13 8.68 11.36
C SER A 190 16.44 9.98 11.82
N LEU A 191 15.30 9.88 12.51
CA LEU A 191 14.54 11.01 13.07
C LEU A 191 14.92 11.33 14.53
N ARG A 192 15.80 10.53 15.14
CA ARG A 192 16.32 10.72 16.49
C ARG A 192 17.65 11.47 16.43
#